data_AF-A0A238Z0G0-F1
#
_entry.id   AF-A0A238Z0G0-F1
#
_cell.length_a   1.000
_cell.length_b   1.000
_cell.length_c   1.000
_cell.angle_alpha   90.00
_cell.angle_beta   90.00
_cell.angle_gamma   90.00
#
_symmetry.space_group_name_H-M   'P 1'
#
loop_
_entity.id
_entity.type
_entity.pdbx_description
1 polymer ?
#
loop_
_entity_poly.entity_id
_entity_poly.type
_entity_poly.pdbx_seq_one_letter_code
_entity_poly.pdbx_strand_id
1 'polypeptide(L)'
;MHDLRRMAARLLAPALALVLALPAPAPAADDGMNLALCTQVLSRMLCKKPSEFGYVGKIEPGVYILSVFYASKNSELLCAVTPDGQVIVQDRTWRPMRRVVPYAPDAEGRCLVANYSSPDCPAKGPIKVCPPKTQLDAKEQVKETFWNRPVPKILEEEYKAMSGREQQNATAAQPPVETGGQASPAQ
;
A
#
# COMPACT_ATOMS: atom_id res chain seq x y z
N MET A 1 -61.47 30.96 -0.54
CA MET A 1 -60.05 31.02 -0.96
C MET A 1 -59.09 30.52 0.15
N HIS A 2 -59.40 29.41 0.84
CA HIS A 2 -58.55 28.88 1.92
C HIS A 2 -57.97 27.47 1.66
N ASP A 3 -58.44 26.76 0.63
CA ASP A 3 -58.00 25.39 0.35
C ASP A 3 -56.74 25.27 -0.51
N LEU A 4 -56.42 26.25 -1.37
CA LEU A 4 -55.22 26.17 -2.22
C LEU A 4 -53.89 26.27 -1.44
N ARG A 5 -53.87 26.93 -0.27
CA ARG A 5 -52.63 27.10 0.52
C ARG A 5 -52.22 25.82 1.27
N ARG A 6 -53.13 24.90 1.54
CA ARG A 6 -52.82 23.66 2.29
C ARG A 6 -52.29 22.53 1.40
N MET A 7 -52.58 22.55 0.10
CA MET A 7 -52.09 21.55 -0.84
C MET A 7 -50.62 21.79 -1.25
N ALA A 8 -50.19 23.05 -1.35
CA ALA A 8 -48.81 23.39 -1.70
C ALA A 8 -47.79 22.94 -0.62
N ALA A 9 -48.18 22.95 0.66
CA ALA A 9 -47.29 22.61 1.77
C ALA A 9 -47.01 21.09 1.92
N ARG A 10 -47.86 20.22 1.36
CA ARG A 10 -47.71 18.76 1.49
C ARG A 10 -46.92 18.09 0.37
N LEU A 11 -46.66 18.80 -0.73
CA LEU A 11 -45.86 18.30 -1.86
C LEU A 11 -44.37 18.65 -1.78
N LEU A 12 -43.97 19.52 -0.85
CA LEU A 12 -42.57 19.92 -0.65
C LEU A 12 -41.75 18.95 0.22
N ALA A 13 -42.40 18.13 1.04
CA ALA A 13 -41.72 17.17 1.93
C ALA A 13 -41.07 15.97 1.20
N PRO A 14 -41.70 15.32 0.19
CA PRO A 14 -41.07 14.18 -0.48
C PRO A 14 -39.94 14.57 -1.45
N ALA A 15 -39.91 15.82 -1.92
CA ALA A 15 -38.87 16.30 -2.84
C ALA A 15 -37.50 16.47 -2.15
N LEU A 16 -37.48 16.80 -0.85
CA LEU A 16 -36.24 17.00 -0.10
C LEU A 16 -35.57 15.66 0.30
N ALA A 17 -36.35 14.60 0.48
CA ALA A 17 -35.83 13.27 0.82
C ALA A 17 -35.13 12.59 -0.36
N LEU A 18 -35.47 12.94 -1.61
CA LEU A 18 -34.85 12.34 -2.80
C LEU A 18 -33.43 12.89 -3.08
N VAL A 19 -33.10 14.09 -2.57
CA VAL A 19 -31.78 14.71 -2.78
C VAL A 19 -30.70 14.07 -1.90
N LEU A 20 -31.06 13.39 -0.80
CA LEU A 20 -30.10 12.75 0.11
C LEU A 20 -29.69 11.32 -0.32
N ALA A 21 -30.30 10.76 -1.36
CA ALA A 21 -29.93 9.46 -1.93
C ALA A 21 -28.91 9.57 -3.08
N LEU A 22 -28.22 10.71 -3.21
CA LEU A 22 -27.13 10.85 -4.18
C LEU A 22 -25.96 9.97 -3.75
N PRO A 23 -25.49 9.04 -4.61
CA PRO A 23 -24.31 8.25 -4.32
C PRO A 23 -23.12 9.18 -4.07
N ALA A 24 -22.38 8.93 -3.00
CA ALA A 24 -21.18 9.69 -2.66
C ALA A 24 -20.21 9.66 -3.86
N PRO A 25 -19.68 10.83 -4.29
CA PRO A 25 -18.68 10.85 -5.35
C PRO A 25 -17.48 10.03 -4.87
N ALA A 26 -17.12 9.00 -5.64
CA ALA A 26 -15.90 8.24 -5.40
C ALA A 26 -14.73 9.25 -5.37
N PRO A 27 -13.82 9.15 -4.38
CA PRO A 27 -12.67 10.05 -4.32
C PRO A 27 -11.90 9.93 -5.63
N ALA A 28 -11.75 11.04 -6.35
CA ALA A 28 -10.91 11.10 -7.52
C ALA A 28 -9.49 10.67 -7.10
N ALA A 29 -9.01 9.57 -7.68
CA ALA A 29 -7.68 9.06 -7.39
C ALA A 29 -6.63 10.14 -7.72
N ASP A 30 -5.61 10.24 -6.87
CA ASP A 30 -4.45 11.12 -7.04
C ASP A 30 -3.80 10.93 -8.42
N ASP A 31 -3.33 12.03 -9.01
CA ASP A 31 -2.66 12.02 -10.32
C ASP A 31 -1.45 11.08 -10.34
N GLY A 32 -0.72 10.97 -9.22
CA GLY A 32 0.39 10.03 -9.07
C GLY A 32 -0.07 8.57 -9.12
N MET A 33 -1.16 8.23 -8.44
CA MET A 33 -1.78 6.91 -8.49
C MET A 33 -2.29 6.57 -9.90
N ASN A 34 -2.95 7.50 -10.58
CA ASN A 34 -3.47 7.29 -11.93
C ASN A 34 -2.34 7.06 -12.94
N LEU A 35 -1.27 7.86 -12.86
CA LEU A 35 -0.08 7.69 -13.68
C LEU A 35 0.59 6.33 -13.40
N ALA A 36 0.73 5.95 -12.13
CA ALA A 36 1.30 4.66 -11.75
C ALA A 36 0.45 3.49 -12.25
N LEU A 37 -0.88 3.60 -12.19
CA LEU A 37 -1.80 2.61 -12.75
C LEU A 37 -1.62 2.48 -14.26
N CYS A 38 -1.58 3.60 -14.99
CA CYS A 38 -1.30 3.63 -16.42
C CYS A 38 0.01 2.92 -16.77
N THR A 39 1.10 3.25 -16.07
CA THR A 39 2.42 2.64 -16.30
C THR A 39 2.38 1.14 -16.03
N GLN A 40 1.74 0.70 -14.95
CA GLN A 40 1.65 -0.73 -14.63
C GLN A 40 0.82 -1.49 -15.68
N VAL A 41 -0.31 -0.94 -16.10
CA VAL A 41 -1.19 -1.50 -17.13
C VAL A 41 -0.45 -1.61 -18.48
N LEU A 42 0.26 -0.56 -18.89
CA LEU A 42 1.11 -0.58 -20.08
C LEU A 42 2.26 -1.58 -19.98
N SER A 43 2.90 -1.70 -18.82
CA SER A 43 3.99 -2.65 -18.59
C SER A 43 3.54 -4.09 -18.81
N ARG A 44 2.32 -4.44 -18.37
CA ARG A 44 1.71 -5.75 -18.60
C ARG A 44 1.26 -5.95 -20.05
N MET A 45 0.75 -4.92 -20.71
CA MET A 45 0.34 -4.99 -22.12
C MET A 45 1.52 -5.23 -23.06
N LEU A 46 2.64 -4.55 -22.82
CA LEU A 46 3.81 -4.59 -23.70
C LEU A 46 4.91 -5.54 -23.23
N CYS A 47 4.67 -6.28 -22.15
CA CYS A 47 5.65 -7.16 -21.51
C CYS A 47 6.97 -6.42 -21.17
N LYS A 48 6.87 -5.16 -20.75
CA LYS A 48 8.01 -4.30 -20.40
C LYS A 48 8.05 -4.02 -18.91
N LYS A 49 9.18 -3.54 -18.40
CA LYS A 49 9.27 -3.07 -17.00
C LYS A 49 8.64 -1.68 -16.86
N PRO A 50 7.99 -1.36 -15.74
CA PRO A 50 7.48 0.00 -15.48
C PRO A 50 8.54 1.10 -15.62
N SER A 51 9.80 0.79 -15.30
CA SER A 51 10.94 1.72 -15.41
C SER A 51 11.38 2.03 -16.84
N GLU A 52 10.89 1.28 -17.84
CA GLU A 52 11.18 1.54 -19.27
C GLU A 52 10.26 2.59 -19.88
N PHE A 53 9.23 3.02 -19.15
CA PHE A 53 8.28 4.04 -19.61
C PHE A 53 8.73 5.42 -19.12
N GLY A 54 8.82 6.36 -20.06
CA GLY A 54 9.04 7.77 -19.78
C GLY A 54 7.72 8.51 -19.69
N TYR A 55 7.53 9.35 -18.68
CA TYR A 55 6.41 10.29 -18.66
C TYR A 55 6.73 11.49 -19.55
N VAL A 56 5.88 11.75 -20.55
CA VAL A 56 6.06 12.86 -21.50
C VAL A 56 5.26 14.07 -21.06
N GLY A 57 4.01 13.85 -20.64
CA GLY A 57 3.12 14.94 -20.25
C GLY A 57 1.69 14.49 -20.01
N LYS A 58 0.84 15.46 -19.66
CA LYS A 58 -0.59 15.28 -19.39
C LYS A 58 -1.36 16.18 -20.36
N ILE A 59 -2.38 15.63 -21.02
CA ILE A 59 -3.22 16.38 -21.96
C ILE A 59 -4.41 16.97 -21.19
N GLU A 60 -5.11 16.11 -20.44
CA GLU A 60 -6.31 16.41 -19.68
C GLU A 60 -6.26 15.72 -18.32
N PRO A 61 -7.12 16.09 -17.35
CA PRO A 61 -7.30 15.34 -16.11
C PRO A 61 -7.52 13.84 -16.38
N GLY A 62 -6.65 12.99 -15.82
CA GLY A 62 -6.69 11.55 -16.05
C GLY A 62 -6.10 11.06 -17.38
N VAL A 63 -5.62 11.93 -18.28
CA VAL A 63 -5.06 11.55 -19.59
C VAL A 63 -3.58 11.87 -19.70
N TYR A 64 -2.76 10.82 -19.77
CA TYR A 64 -1.31 10.87 -19.73
C TYR A 64 -0.69 10.38 -21.04
N ILE A 65 0.45 10.97 -21.42
CA ILE A 65 1.29 10.52 -22.52
C ILE A 65 2.53 9.87 -21.94
N LEU A 66 2.77 8.62 -22.31
CA LEU A 66 3.95 7.85 -21.92
C LEU A 66 4.74 7.46 -23.17
N SER A 67 6.06 7.57 -23.12
CA SER A 67 6.97 7.10 -24.16
C SER A 67 7.58 5.76 -23.78
N VAL A 68 7.80 4.90 -24.76
CA VAL A 68 8.48 3.63 -24.58
C VAL A 68 9.20 3.24 -25.87
N PHE A 69 10.37 2.60 -25.74
CA PHE A 69 11.04 1.98 -26.87
C PHE A 69 10.43 0.59 -27.13
N TYR A 70 9.68 0.46 -28.23
CA TYR A 70 8.96 -0.75 -28.59
C TYR A 70 9.02 -0.98 -30.11
N ALA A 71 9.17 -2.24 -30.52
CA ALA A 71 9.29 -2.63 -31.93
C ALA A 71 10.34 -1.83 -32.71
N SER A 72 11.53 -1.66 -32.12
CA SER A 72 12.68 -0.94 -32.70
C SER A 72 12.47 0.55 -32.96
N LYS A 73 11.47 1.18 -32.33
CA LYS A 73 11.24 2.63 -32.40
C LYS A 73 10.76 3.19 -31.07
N ASN A 74 10.97 4.48 -30.86
CA ASN A 74 10.29 5.21 -29.79
C ASN A 74 8.82 5.37 -30.18
N SER A 75 7.92 4.91 -29.31
CA SER A 75 6.48 5.00 -29.49
C SER A 75 5.90 5.80 -28.32
N GLU A 76 4.89 6.62 -28.63
CA GLU A 76 4.15 7.38 -27.62
C GLU A 76 2.74 6.79 -27.48
N LEU A 77 2.36 6.53 -26.24
CA LEU A 77 1.12 5.91 -25.86
C LEU A 77 0.31 6.87 -25.01
N LEU A 78 -0.95 7.00 -25.34
CA LEU A 78 -1.94 7.72 -24.56
C LEU A 78 -2.60 6.74 -23.60
N CYS A 79 -2.65 7.11 -22.33
CA CYS A 79 -3.34 6.35 -21.30
C CYS A 79 -4.30 7.27 -20.55
N ALA A 80 -5.59 6.94 -20.59
CA ALA A 80 -6.64 7.65 -19.88
C ALA A 80 -7.17 6.79 -18.74
N VAL A 81 -7.16 7.32 -17.52
CA VAL A 81 -7.83 6.73 -16.35
C VAL A 81 -9.13 7.48 -16.14
N THR A 82 -10.23 6.78 -16.31
CA THR A 82 -11.57 7.36 -16.26
C THR A 82 -12.24 7.08 -14.92
N PRO A 83 -13.05 8.02 -14.40
CA PRO A 83 -13.65 7.89 -13.07
C PRO A 83 -14.67 6.74 -12.95
N ASP A 84 -15.14 6.18 -14.07
CA ASP A 84 -16.01 5.00 -14.14
C ASP A 84 -15.24 3.67 -13.99
N GLY A 85 -13.96 3.70 -13.64
CA GLY A 85 -13.21 2.49 -13.33
C GLY A 85 -12.58 1.84 -14.57
N GLN A 86 -12.20 2.63 -15.57
CA GLN A 86 -11.54 2.11 -16.78
C GLN A 86 -10.20 2.77 -17.04
N VAL A 87 -9.24 1.97 -17.48
CA VAL A 87 -7.99 2.45 -18.07
C VAL A 87 -8.05 2.22 -19.57
N ILE A 88 -8.01 3.30 -20.34
CA ILE A 88 -8.06 3.28 -21.80
C ILE A 88 -6.66 3.56 -22.31
N VAL A 89 -6.09 2.61 -23.04
CA VAL A 89 -4.78 2.75 -23.69
C VAL A 89 -4.97 2.86 -25.19
N GLN A 90 -4.26 3.81 -25.80
CA GLN A 90 -4.26 4.06 -27.24
C GLN A 90 -2.86 4.46 -27.73
N ASP A 91 -2.46 4.00 -28.92
CA ASP A 91 -1.25 4.48 -29.58
C ASP A 91 -1.48 5.89 -30.17
N ARG A 92 -0.53 6.80 -29.98
CA ARG A 92 -0.60 8.16 -30.54
C ARG A 92 -0.30 8.19 -32.04
N THR A 93 0.49 7.23 -32.54
CA THR A 93 1.14 7.28 -33.85
C THR A 93 0.64 6.24 -34.87
N TRP A 94 -0.01 5.13 -34.47
CA TRP A 94 -0.44 4.13 -35.46
C TRP A 94 -1.63 3.24 -35.02
N ARG A 95 -2.74 3.29 -35.79
CA ARG A 95 -3.94 2.40 -35.75
C ARG A 95 -4.78 2.38 -34.45
N PRO A 96 -6.06 1.96 -34.51
CA PRO A 96 -6.98 1.99 -33.38
C PRO A 96 -6.74 0.82 -32.41
N MET A 97 -5.52 0.64 -31.90
CA MET A 97 -5.32 -0.24 -30.75
C MET A 97 -5.83 0.49 -29.52
N ARG A 98 -7.15 0.48 -29.35
CA ARG A 98 -7.80 0.91 -28.11
C ARG A 98 -8.00 -0.32 -27.23
N ARG A 99 -7.33 -0.34 -26.09
CA ARG A 99 -7.53 -1.36 -25.06
C ARG A 99 -8.18 -0.72 -23.85
N VAL A 100 -9.19 -1.37 -23.31
CA VAL A 100 -9.91 -0.93 -22.12
C VAL A 100 -9.67 -1.98 -21.05
N VAL A 101 -9.11 -1.56 -19.93
CA VAL A 101 -8.82 -2.41 -18.78
C VAL A 101 -9.63 -1.92 -17.60
N PRO A 102 -10.55 -2.72 -17.05
CA PRO A 102 -11.30 -2.32 -15.86
C PRO A 102 -10.40 -2.31 -14.63
N TYR A 103 -10.63 -1.34 -13.75
CA TYR A 103 -10.02 -1.28 -12.44
C TYR A 103 -11.08 -1.00 -11.37
N ALA A 104 -10.82 -1.45 -10.15
CA ALA A 104 -11.65 -1.20 -8.99
C ALA A 104 -10.76 -0.81 -7.80
N PRO A 105 -11.27 -0.01 -6.86
CA PRO A 105 -10.60 0.16 -5.58
C PRO A 105 -10.55 -1.18 -4.81
N ASP A 106 -9.50 -1.38 -4.05
CA ASP A 106 -9.36 -2.50 -3.11
C ASP A 106 -10.45 -2.46 -2.03
N ALA A 107 -10.64 -3.54 -1.27
CA ALA A 107 -11.67 -3.63 -0.23
C ALA A 107 -11.56 -2.52 0.83
N GLU A 108 -10.34 -2.04 1.10
CA GLU A 108 -10.06 -0.93 2.02
C GLU A 108 -10.17 0.46 1.37
N GLY A 109 -10.42 0.54 0.06
CA GLY A 109 -10.51 1.79 -0.70
C GLY A 109 -9.19 2.52 -0.92
N ARG A 110 -8.06 1.99 -0.42
CA ARG A 110 -6.75 2.68 -0.43
C ARG A 110 -5.93 2.49 -1.70
N CYS A 111 -6.13 1.38 -2.41
CA CYS A 111 -5.35 1.04 -3.60
C CYS A 111 -6.28 0.80 -4.79
N LEU A 112 -5.76 1.00 -6.00
CA LEU A 112 -6.43 0.62 -7.24
C LEU A 112 -5.95 -0.76 -7.67
N VAL A 113 -6.89 -1.61 -8.07
CA VAL A 113 -6.64 -2.97 -8.52
C VAL A 113 -7.20 -3.14 -9.93
N ALA A 114 -6.35 -3.53 -10.87
CA ALA A 114 -6.73 -3.85 -12.24
C ALA A 114 -6.35 -5.29 -12.57
N ASN A 115 -7.22 -5.99 -13.28
CA ASN A 115 -6.98 -7.36 -13.72
C ASN A 115 -6.67 -7.35 -15.21
N TYR A 116 -5.38 -7.46 -15.54
CA TYR A 116 -4.92 -7.63 -16.91
C TYR A 116 -3.76 -8.63 -16.96
N SER A 117 -3.89 -9.62 -17.84
CA SER A 117 -2.84 -10.61 -18.09
C SER A 117 -2.71 -10.84 -19.59
N SER A 118 -1.48 -10.79 -20.09
CA SER A 118 -1.16 -11.26 -21.43
C SER A 118 -0.58 -12.68 -21.34
N PRO A 119 -0.99 -13.63 -22.20
CA PRO A 119 -0.48 -15.00 -22.17
C PRO A 119 1.04 -15.07 -22.39
N ASP A 120 1.58 -14.13 -23.16
CA ASP A 120 3.00 -14.07 -23.52
C ASP A 120 3.86 -13.34 -22.48
N CYS A 121 3.25 -12.78 -21.42
CA CYS A 121 3.97 -12.06 -20.38
C CYS A 121 4.29 -12.97 -19.19
N PRO A 122 5.54 -13.01 -18.69
CA PRO A 122 5.87 -13.76 -17.47
C PRO A 122 5.21 -13.18 -16.21
N ALA A 123 4.86 -11.89 -16.23
CA ALA A 123 4.22 -11.23 -15.11
C ALA A 123 2.74 -11.63 -15.04
N LYS A 124 2.41 -12.50 -14.07
CA LYS A 124 1.04 -12.96 -13.76
C LYS A 124 0.47 -12.24 -12.54
N GLY A 125 -0.85 -12.30 -12.36
CA GLY A 125 -1.56 -11.73 -11.20
C GLY A 125 -2.04 -10.28 -11.37
N PRO A 126 -2.85 -9.79 -10.41
CA PRO A 126 -3.48 -8.48 -10.45
C PRO A 126 -2.45 -7.35 -10.37
N ILE A 127 -2.75 -6.25 -11.05
CA ILE A 127 -2.03 -4.99 -10.91
C ILE A 127 -2.60 -4.28 -9.69
N LYS A 128 -1.78 -4.02 -8.66
CA LYS A 128 -2.16 -3.26 -7.47
C LYS A 128 -1.30 -2.00 -7.36
N VAL A 129 -1.93 -0.84 -7.30
CA VAL A 129 -1.28 0.47 -7.15
C VAL A 129 -1.83 1.16 -5.91
N CYS A 130 -0.94 1.45 -4.98
CA CYS A 130 -1.26 2.13 -3.73
C CYS A 130 -0.58 3.51 -3.70
N PRO A 131 -1.11 4.48 -2.95
CA PRO A 131 -0.45 5.75 -2.75
C PRO A 131 0.95 5.55 -2.17
N PRO A 132 1.90 6.46 -2.45
CA PRO A 132 3.21 6.40 -1.83
C PRO A 132 3.05 6.44 -0.30
N LYS A 133 3.72 5.51 0.39
CA LYS A 133 3.74 5.50 1.86
C LYS A 133 4.23 6.84 2.36
N THR A 134 3.48 7.46 3.27
CA THR A 134 3.88 8.73 3.85
C THR A 134 5.12 8.52 4.73
N GLN A 135 5.88 9.59 5.03
CA GLN A 135 7.04 9.48 5.92
C GLN A 135 6.66 8.95 7.32
N LEU A 136 5.40 9.10 7.73
CA LEU A 136 4.87 8.53 8.97
C LEU A 136 4.81 7.01 8.89
N ASP A 137 4.26 6.47 7.80
CA ASP A 137 4.20 5.02 7.55
C ASP A 137 5.61 4.41 7.45
N ALA A 138 6.57 5.14 6.87
CA ALA A 138 7.96 4.70 6.80
C ALA A 138 8.61 4.62 8.19
N LYS A 139 8.35 5.59 9.08
CA LYS A 139 8.85 5.58 10.46
C LYS A 139 8.20 4.48 11.31
N GLU A 140 6.91 4.22 11.12
CA GLU A 140 6.22 3.12 11.79
C GLU A 140 6.73 1.76 11.34
N GLN A 141 6.95 1.55 10.03
CA GLN A 141 7.57 0.33 9.55
C GLN A 141 9.01 0.14 10.04
N VAL A 142 9.80 1.22 10.15
CA VAL A 142 11.13 1.14 10.75
C VAL A 142 11.05 0.75 12.23
N LYS A 143 10.06 1.25 12.98
CA LYS A 143 9.82 0.84 14.38
C LYS A 143 9.44 -0.63 14.48
N GLU A 144 8.45 -1.08 13.71
CA GLU A 144 8.03 -2.49 13.66
C GLU A 144 9.18 -3.41 13.25
N THR A 145 9.95 -3.00 12.23
CA THR A 145 11.13 -3.76 11.77
C THR A 145 12.25 -3.75 12.80
N PHE A 146 12.39 -2.67 13.59
CA PHE A 146 13.38 -2.56 14.67
C PHE A 146 13.06 -3.50 15.83
N TRP A 147 11.80 -3.61 16.24
CA TRP A 147 11.39 -4.52 17.30
C TRP A 147 11.46 -6.00 16.89
N ASN A 148 11.32 -6.29 15.60
CA ASN A 148 11.43 -7.64 15.04
C ASN A 148 12.86 -8.00 14.58
N ARG A 149 13.89 -7.22 14.95
CA ARG A 149 15.28 -7.60 14.62
C ARG A 149 15.69 -8.82 15.46
N PRO A 150 16.31 -9.84 14.83
CA PRO A 150 16.88 -10.95 15.59
C PRO A 150 17.94 -10.41 16.56
N VAL A 151 17.96 -10.99 17.76
CA VAL A 151 18.91 -10.62 18.82
C VAL A 151 20.33 -10.76 18.25
N PRO A 152 21.20 -9.74 18.40
CA PRO A 152 22.58 -9.83 17.93
C PRO A 152 23.29 -11.04 18.54
N LYS A 153 23.99 -11.82 17.72
CA LYS A 153 24.67 -13.07 18.14
C LYS A 153 25.63 -12.93 19.32
N ILE A 154 26.21 -11.74 19.50
CA ILE A 154 27.10 -11.41 20.62
C ILE A 154 26.37 -11.54 21.96
N LEU A 155 25.09 -11.17 22.01
CA LEU A 155 24.25 -11.28 23.21
C LEU A 155 23.71 -12.70 23.42
N GLU A 156 23.58 -13.52 22.37
CA GLU A 156 23.10 -14.90 22.50
C GLU A 156 24.13 -15.80 23.21
N GLU A 157 25.42 -15.58 22.97
CA GLU A 157 26.51 -16.31 23.64
C GLU A 157 26.61 -15.94 25.12
N GLU A 158 26.47 -14.65 25.45
CA GLU A 158 26.45 -14.17 26.84
C GLU A 158 25.17 -14.56 27.59
N TYR A 159 23.99 -14.50 26.95
CA TYR A 159 22.74 -14.97 27.56
C TYR A 159 22.79 -16.47 27.87
N LYS A 160 23.30 -17.30 26.94
CA LYS A 160 23.47 -18.74 27.18
C LYS A 160 24.49 -19.01 28.29
N ALA A 161 25.55 -18.21 28.38
CA ALA A 161 26.55 -18.32 29.44
C ALA A 161 26.00 -17.91 30.82
N MET A 162 25.05 -16.96 30.90
CA MET A 162 24.41 -16.54 32.15
C MET A 162 23.27 -17.47 32.58
N SER A 163 22.39 -17.90 31.66
CA SER A 163 21.27 -18.79 31.98
C SER A 163 21.72 -20.17 32.46
N GLY A 164 22.92 -20.60 32.10
CA GLY A 164 23.54 -21.83 32.62
C GLY A 164 24.08 -21.71 34.05
N ARG A 165 24.31 -20.51 34.57
CA ARG A 165 24.85 -20.27 35.93
C ARG A 165 23.77 -20.00 36.98
N GLU A 166 22.61 -19.48 36.58
CA GLU A 166 21.50 -19.19 37.51
C GLU A 166 20.85 -20.45 38.09
N GLN A 167 20.88 -21.58 37.38
CA GLN A 167 20.33 -22.86 37.91
C GLN A 167 21.22 -23.52 38.97
N GLN A 168 22.46 -23.05 39.18
CA GLN A 168 23.39 -23.65 40.14
C GLN A 168 23.53 -22.89 41.46
N ASN A 169 23.00 -21.66 41.57
CA ASN A 169 23.25 -20.80 42.74
C ASN A 169 22.05 -20.52 43.64
N ALA A 170 20.86 -21.09 43.34
CA ALA A 170 19.65 -20.89 44.16
C ALA A 170 19.38 -22.03 45.17
N THR A 171 20.14 -23.13 45.17
CA THR A 171 19.89 -24.28 46.04
C THR A 171 21.18 -24.95 46.53
N ALA A 172 21.94 -24.26 47.41
CA ALA A 172 22.85 -24.96 48.31
C ALA A 172 22.98 -24.14 49.60
N ALA A 173 22.26 -24.59 50.62
CA ALA A 173 22.36 -24.09 51.98
C ALA A 173 23.80 -24.18 52.49
N GLN A 174 24.27 -23.11 53.15
CA GLN A 174 25.54 -23.12 53.86
C GLN A 174 25.44 -24.10 55.05
N PRO A 175 26.38 -25.06 55.21
CA PRO A 175 26.48 -25.84 56.43
C PRO A 175 27.18 -25.01 57.53
N PRO A 176 26.88 -25.28 58.82
CA PRO A 176 27.40 -24.51 59.94
C PRO A 176 28.89 -24.81 60.14
N VAL A 177 29.70 -23.77 60.30
CA VAL A 177 31.12 -23.89 60.68
C VAL A 177 31.20 -24.02 62.21
N GLU A 178 31.67 -25.17 62.68
CA GLU A 178 32.13 -25.39 64.05
C GLU A 178 33.39 -24.54 64.31
N THR A 179 33.31 -23.64 65.29
CA THR A 179 34.46 -22.86 65.78
C THR A 179 34.82 -23.38 67.17
N GLY A 180 35.94 -24.12 67.28
CA GLY A 180 36.49 -24.58 68.56
C GLY A 180 37.98 -24.27 68.68
N GLY A 181 38.35 -23.54 69.74
CA GLY A 181 39.72 -23.44 70.28
C GLY A 181 40.38 -22.05 70.10
N GLN A 182 40.25 -21.09 71.02
CA GLN A 182 41.10 -20.87 72.22
C GLN A 182 42.48 -20.26 71.83
N ALA A 183 42.94 -19.09 72.28
CA ALA A 183 42.91 -18.50 73.62
C ALA A 183 43.15 -16.96 73.60
N SER A 184 42.57 -16.26 74.57
CA SER A 184 43.03 -14.97 75.14
C SER A 184 44.04 -15.27 76.27
N PRO A 185 44.77 -14.31 76.92
CA PRO A 185 44.49 -12.88 76.99
C PRO A 185 45.71 -11.93 76.90
N ALA A 186 45.37 -10.65 76.93
CA ALA A 186 46.26 -9.53 77.19
C ALA A 186 46.82 -9.54 78.62
N GLN A 187 48.09 -9.18 78.74
CA GLN A 187 48.63 -8.20 79.70
C GLN A 187 50.05 -7.81 79.28
#